data_AF-A0A421BCI3-F1
#
_entry.id   AF-A0A421BCI3-F1
#
_cell.length_a   1.000
_cell.length_b   1.000
_cell.length_c   1.000
_cell.angle_alpha   90.00
_cell.angle_beta   90.00
_cell.angle_gamma   90.00
#
_symmetry.space_group_name_H-M   'P 1'
#
loop_
_entity.id
_entity.type
_entity.pdbx_description
1 polymer ?
#
loop_
_entity_poly.entity_id
_entity_poly.type
_entity_poly.pdbx_seq_one_letter_code
_entity_poly.pdbx_strand_id
1 'polypeptide(L)'
;MTAWPLGLDWLSGFLLAFAITPGGHVALALVLERRIIRPRAEFTALVYGDPLLCVACGIGFALTPDGIPAPVAFLGTLPAVLVSVAVWLGFGVWQWVDELRRGYYTVAQAFSPTKVWHQLVVYPGFGTLAGFAGTAGLAAPVAGVGAVLGKVVIGAGLLAWVAMNVYDRVHPRLGHPPYDWRHLRPAPRPWPPASTTLRTACEVSPTDRPRDAG
;
A
#
# COMPACT_ATOMS: atom_id res chain seq x y z
N MET A 1 3.13 7.73 -29.40
CA MET A 1 3.15 7.38 -27.97
C MET A 1 3.71 8.55 -27.20
N THR A 2 3.27 8.76 -25.97
CA THR A 2 3.81 9.83 -25.10
C THR A 2 4.89 9.22 -24.22
N ALA A 3 6.08 9.82 -24.15
CA ALA A 3 7.15 9.31 -23.30
C ALA A 3 6.71 9.22 -21.83
N TRP A 4 7.24 8.23 -21.10
CA TRP A 4 7.06 8.19 -19.65
C TRP A 4 7.72 9.41 -19.01
N PRO A 5 7.03 10.15 -18.12
CA PRO A 5 7.60 11.34 -17.48
C PRO A 5 8.91 11.07 -16.72
N LEU A 6 9.11 9.82 -16.28
CA LEU A 6 10.24 9.37 -15.48
C LEU A 6 11.26 8.51 -16.26
N GLY A 7 11.02 8.25 -17.56
CA GLY A 7 11.92 7.42 -18.37
C GLY A 7 12.15 5.99 -17.83
N LEU A 8 11.18 5.43 -17.10
CA LEU A 8 11.32 4.14 -16.44
C LEU A 8 11.15 2.98 -17.44
N ASP A 9 12.01 1.98 -17.32
CA ASP A 9 11.80 0.65 -17.90
C ASP A 9 11.02 -0.26 -16.93
N TRP A 10 10.77 -1.51 -17.34
CA TRP A 10 10.00 -2.45 -16.54
C TRP A 10 10.62 -2.76 -15.18
N LEU A 11 11.95 -2.87 -15.12
CA LEU A 11 12.66 -3.22 -13.90
C LEU A 11 12.69 -2.03 -12.95
N SER A 12 13.01 -0.84 -13.45
CA SER A 12 13.04 0.39 -12.67
C SER A 12 11.63 0.75 -12.17
N GLY A 13 10.60 0.55 -13.00
CA GLY A 13 9.20 0.69 -12.60
C GLY A 13 8.80 -0.26 -11.47
N PHE A 14 9.15 -1.54 -11.59
CA PHE A 14 8.95 -2.54 -10.53
C PHE A 14 9.70 -2.17 -9.24
N LEU A 15 10.99 -1.81 -9.34
CA LEU A 15 11.82 -1.50 -8.18
C LEU A 15 11.37 -0.23 -7.47
N LEU A 16 10.95 0.80 -8.22
CA LEU A 16 10.37 2.01 -7.64
C LEU A 16 9.06 1.70 -6.90
N ALA A 17 8.18 0.94 -7.54
CA ALA A 17 6.95 0.46 -6.92
C ALA A 17 7.23 -0.29 -5.61
N PHE A 18 8.13 -1.29 -5.67
CA PHE A 18 8.55 -2.08 -4.52
C PHE A 18 9.18 -1.23 -3.41
N ALA A 19 10.03 -0.25 -3.77
CA ALA A 19 10.66 0.65 -2.82
C ALA A 19 9.62 1.51 -2.07
N ILE A 20 8.53 1.90 -2.73
CA ILE A 20 7.42 2.61 -2.06
C ILE A 20 6.65 1.63 -1.16
N THR A 21 6.19 0.50 -1.72
CA THR A 21 5.52 -0.58 -0.96
C THR A 21 5.73 -1.94 -1.66
N PRO A 22 5.99 -3.04 -0.94
CA PRO A 22 6.09 -3.15 0.52
C PRO A 22 7.46 -2.74 1.10
N GLY A 23 8.49 -2.51 0.29
CA GLY A 23 9.87 -2.33 0.73
C GLY A 23 10.06 -1.19 1.73
N GLY A 24 9.61 0.03 1.38
CA GLY A 24 9.67 1.19 2.27
C GLY A 24 8.89 0.97 3.57
N HIS A 25 7.74 0.31 3.49
CA HIS A 25 6.93 -0.03 4.66
C HIS A 25 7.68 -0.99 5.61
N VAL A 26 8.29 -2.05 5.07
CA VAL A 26 9.09 -3.01 5.84
C VAL A 26 10.28 -2.32 6.49
N ALA A 27 10.98 -1.44 5.76
CA ALA A 27 12.12 -0.70 6.29
C ALA A 27 11.71 0.21 7.47
N LEU A 28 10.60 0.94 7.35
CA LEU A 28 10.07 1.78 8.43
C LEU A 28 9.63 0.96 9.64
N ALA A 29 8.98 -0.18 9.42
CA ALA A 29 8.57 -1.09 10.48
C ALA A 29 9.79 -1.62 11.27
N LEU A 30 10.87 -2.00 10.57
CA LEU A 30 12.08 -2.51 11.19
C LEU A 30 12.87 -1.43 11.93
N VAL A 31 13.07 -0.27 11.29
CA VAL A 31 13.99 0.77 11.81
C VAL A 31 13.32 1.64 12.87
N LEU A 32 12.11 2.13 12.59
CA LEU A 32 11.43 3.06 13.49
C LEU A 32 10.55 2.30 14.47
N GLU A 33 9.71 1.39 13.96
CA GLU A 33 8.76 0.66 14.81
C GLU A 33 9.37 -0.59 15.48
N ARG A 34 10.65 -0.88 15.23
CA ARG A 34 11.42 -1.98 15.84
C ARG A 34 10.68 -3.31 15.81
N ARG A 35 9.95 -3.60 14.72
CA ARG A 35 9.13 -4.80 14.58
C ARG A 35 9.38 -5.49 13.26
N ILE A 36 9.26 -6.82 13.29
CA ILE A 36 9.29 -7.67 12.11
C ILE A 36 7.85 -7.82 11.61
N ILE A 37 7.65 -7.54 10.33
CA ILE A 37 6.40 -7.77 9.60
C ILE A 37 6.08 -9.27 9.62
N ARG A 38 4.94 -9.64 10.19
CA ARG A 38 4.48 -11.04 10.27
C ARG A 38 3.16 -11.18 9.53
N PRO A 39 3.03 -12.09 8.55
CA PRO A 39 1.81 -12.21 7.74
C PRO A 39 0.48 -12.33 8.50
N ARG A 40 0.50 -12.84 9.74
CA ARG A 40 -0.68 -12.97 10.60
C ARG A 40 -1.08 -11.67 11.32
N ALA A 41 -0.16 -10.72 11.48
CA ALA A 41 -0.37 -9.47 12.21
C ALA A 41 -0.55 -8.25 11.28
N GLU A 42 -0.21 -8.39 10.00
CA GLU A 42 -0.28 -7.34 8.99
C GLU A 42 -1.46 -7.52 8.04
N PHE A 43 -1.82 -6.44 7.36
CA PHE A 43 -2.80 -6.47 6.28
C PHE A 43 -2.39 -7.43 5.17
N THR A 44 -3.33 -8.27 4.74
CA THR A 44 -3.18 -9.20 3.62
C THR A 44 -2.84 -8.44 2.33
N ALA A 45 -3.44 -7.25 2.15
CA ALA A 45 -3.15 -6.35 1.06
C ALA A 45 -1.67 -5.93 1.04
N LEU A 46 -1.09 -5.58 2.19
CA LEU A 46 0.33 -5.22 2.27
C LEU A 46 1.25 -6.41 1.97
N VAL A 47 0.93 -7.58 2.52
CA VAL A 47 1.82 -8.76 2.45
C VAL A 47 1.80 -9.41 1.07
N TYR A 48 0.66 -9.43 0.40
CA TYR A 48 0.48 -10.14 -0.87
C TYR A 48 -0.01 -9.23 -2.00
N GLY A 49 -0.95 -8.33 -1.71
CA GLY A 49 -1.54 -7.45 -2.72
C GLY A 49 -0.53 -6.45 -3.30
N ASP A 50 0.22 -5.75 -2.46
CA ASP A 50 1.20 -4.75 -2.86
C ASP A 50 2.33 -5.35 -3.72
N PRO A 51 2.94 -6.51 -3.35
CA PRO A 51 3.85 -7.23 -4.25
C PRO A 51 3.24 -7.57 -5.62
N LEU A 52 1.99 -8.05 -5.65
CA LEU A 52 1.31 -8.37 -6.90
C LEU A 52 1.10 -7.12 -7.76
N LEU A 53 0.76 -5.99 -7.13
CA LEU A 53 0.66 -4.71 -7.83
C LEU A 53 2.01 -4.18 -8.31
N CYS A 54 3.12 -4.43 -7.61
CA CYS A 54 4.46 -4.11 -8.10
C CYS A 54 4.77 -4.87 -9.38
N VAL A 55 4.48 -6.18 -9.41
CA VAL A 55 4.63 -7.02 -10.61
C VAL A 55 3.73 -6.50 -11.73
N ALA A 56 2.46 -6.19 -11.45
CA ALA A 56 1.55 -5.59 -12.42
C ALA A 56 2.08 -4.26 -12.98
N CYS A 57 2.68 -3.42 -12.13
CA CYS A 57 3.30 -2.16 -12.53
C CYS A 57 4.49 -2.39 -13.49
N GLY A 58 5.41 -3.28 -13.13
CA GLY A 58 6.53 -3.66 -14.01
C GLY A 58 6.09 -4.22 -15.35
N ILE A 59 5.07 -5.09 -15.36
CA ILE A 59 4.45 -5.60 -16.60
C ILE A 59 3.81 -4.48 -17.39
N GLY A 60 3.14 -3.53 -16.74
CA GLY A 60 2.57 -2.35 -17.38
C GLY A 60 3.62 -1.60 -18.20
N PHE A 61 4.77 -1.30 -17.59
CA PHE A 61 5.90 -0.70 -18.28
C PHE A 61 6.46 -1.60 -19.40
N ALA A 62 6.60 -2.91 -19.17
CA ALA A 62 7.09 -3.86 -20.17
C ALA A 62 6.20 -3.94 -21.42
N LEU A 63 4.89 -3.76 -21.28
CA LEU A 63 3.93 -3.73 -22.39
C LEU A 63 3.93 -2.38 -23.14
N THR A 64 4.58 -1.36 -22.58
CA THR A 64 4.63 0.00 -23.12
C THR A 64 6.07 0.53 -23.15
N PRO A 65 7.01 -0.17 -23.81
CA PRO A 65 8.43 0.20 -23.79
C PRO A 65 8.69 1.56 -24.44
N ASP A 66 7.90 1.90 -25.46
CA ASP A 66 7.99 3.16 -26.22
C ASP A 66 7.14 4.29 -25.60
N GLY A 67 6.63 4.07 -24.39
CA GLY A 67 5.78 5.01 -23.68
C GLY A 67 4.29 4.74 -23.79
N ILE A 68 3.51 5.72 -23.33
CA ILE A 68 2.08 5.59 -23.07
C ILE A 68 1.29 5.51 -24.39
N PRO A 69 0.39 4.51 -24.54
CA PRO A 69 -0.44 4.34 -25.74
C PRO A 69 -1.36 5.53 -26.02
N ALA A 70 -1.65 5.78 -27.30
CA ALA A 70 -2.45 6.92 -27.75
C ALA A 70 -3.82 7.07 -27.03
N PRO A 71 -4.61 5.99 -26.79
CA PRO A 71 -5.91 6.12 -26.11
C PRO A 71 -5.82 6.70 -24.69
N VAL A 72 -4.66 6.59 -24.04
CA VAL A 72 -4.44 7.03 -22.65
C VAL A 72 -3.23 7.97 -22.53
N ALA A 73 -2.82 8.59 -23.63
CA ALA A 73 -1.65 9.47 -23.72
C ALA A 73 -1.70 10.66 -22.73
N PHE A 74 -2.91 11.08 -22.33
CA PHE A 74 -3.12 12.14 -21.34
C PHE A 74 -2.50 11.81 -19.97
N LEU A 75 -2.33 10.51 -19.63
CA LEU A 75 -1.65 10.08 -18.41
C LEU A 75 -0.17 10.51 -18.38
N GLY A 76 0.45 10.76 -19.52
CA GLY A 76 1.83 11.26 -19.58
C GLY A 76 1.98 12.75 -19.29
N THR A 77 0.88 13.46 -19.02
CA THR A 77 0.91 14.91 -18.84
C THR A 77 1.06 15.29 -17.37
N LEU A 78 1.78 16.38 -17.10
CA LEU A 78 1.94 16.91 -15.74
C LEU A 78 0.60 17.17 -15.04
N PRO A 79 -0.44 17.77 -15.69
CA PRO A 79 -1.75 17.93 -15.07
C PRO A 79 -2.39 16.61 -14.61
N ALA A 80 -2.31 15.54 -15.44
CA ALA A 80 -2.87 14.25 -15.05
C ALA A 80 -2.15 13.66 -13.83
N VAL A 81 -0.82 13.75 -13.78
CA VAL A 81 -0.02 13.32 -12.62
C VAL A 81 -0.43 14.10 -11.36
N LEU A 82 -0.50 15.43 -11.44
CA LEU A 82 -0.87 16.29 -10.30
C LEU A 82 -2.28 16.00 -9.79
N VAL A 83 -3.25 15.83 -10.70
CA VAL A 83 -4.62 15.46 -10.34
C VAL A 83 -4.65 14.08 -9.68
N SER A 84 -3.95 13.09 -10.23
CA SER A 84 -3.91 11.74 -9.65
C SER A 84 -3.30 11.75 -8.24
N VAL A 85 -2.17 12.44 -8.05
CA VAL A 85 -1.53 12.62 -6.75
C VAL A 85 -2.47 13.31 -5.76
N ALA A 86 -3.16 14.37 -6.18
CA ALA A 86 -4.11 15.10 -5.34
C ALA A 86 -5.31 14.24 -4.94
N VAL A 87 -5.86 13.44 -5.86
CA VAL A 87 -6.97 12.51 -5.60
C VAL A 87 -6.56 11.47 -4.57
N TRP A 88 -5.40 10.83 -4.77
CA TRP A 88 -4.91 9.80 -3.85
C TRP A 88 -4.54 10.36 -2.48
N LEU A 89 -3.94 11.55 -2.43
CA LEU A 89 -3.68 12.25 -1.17
C LEU A 89 -4.99 12.60 -0.44
N GLY A 90 -5.97 13.13 -1.17
CA GLY A 90 -7.30 13.43 -0.64
C GLY A 90 -7.99 12.18 -0.09
N PHE A 91 -7.92 11.06 -0.81
CA PHE A 91 -8.40 9.77 -0.34
C PHE A 91 -7.68 9.31 0.94
N GLY A 92 -6.35 9.42 0.99
CA GLY A 92 -5.57 9.06 2.17
C GLY A 92 -5.95 9.88 3.41
N VAL A 93 -6.05 11.20 3.26
CA VAL A 93 -6.49 12.09 4.34
C VAL A 93 -7.92 11.77 4.78
N TRP A 94 -8.85 11.59 3.83
CA TRP A 94 -10.22 11.22 4.13
C TRP A 94 -10.30 9.90 4.92
N GLN A 95 -9.60 8.87 4.45
CA GLN A 95 -9.57 7.56 5.12
C GLN A 95 -8.94 7.66 6.50
N TRP A 96 -7.85 8.41 6.66
CA TRP A 96 -7.18 8.62 7.95
C TRP A 96 -8.14 9.26 8.96
N VAL A 97 -8.87 10.30 8.54
CA VAL A 97 -9.86 10.98 9.38
C VAL A 97 -11.03 10.04 9.73
N ASP A 98 -11.55 9.28 8.76
CA ASP A 98 -12.63 8.32 8.98
C ASP A 98 -12.23 7.22 9.99
N GLU A 99 -11.02 6.65 9.84
CA GLU A 99 -10.51 5.61 10.73
C GLU A 99 -10.34 6.10 12.18
N LEU A 100 -9.93 7.37 12.36
CA LEU A 100 -9.88 8.01 13.67
C LEU A 100 -11.29 8.23 14.24
N ARG A 101 -12.22 8.76 13.44
CA ARG A 101 -13.61 9.02 13.85
C ARG A 101 -14.34 7.75 14.27
N ARG A 102 -14.05 6.63 13.61
CA ARG A 102 -14.64 5.31 13.93
C ARG A 102 -13.95 4.57 15.07
N GLY A 103 -12.87 5.13 15.63
CA GLY A 103 -12.06 4.45 16.65
C GLY A 103 -11.36 3.19 16.13
N TYR A 104 -11.11 3.09 14.82
CA TYR A 104 -10.37 1.98 14.23
C TYR A 104 -8.90 2.04 14.64
N TYR A 105 -8.35 3.25 14.76
CA TYR A 105 -7.02 3.54 15.30
C TYR A 105 -7.11 4.59 16.42
N THR A 106 -6.18 4.53 17.37
CA THR A 106 -5.88 5.67 18.25
C THR A 106 -5.03 6.71 17.51
N VAL A 107 -4.94 7.94 18.02
CA VAL A 107 -4.05 8.98 17.46
C VAL A 107 -2.60 8.47 17.38
N ALA A 108 -2.10 7.80 18.42
CA ALA A 108 -0.74 7.26 18.43
C ALA A 108 -0.50 6.18 17.35
N GLN A 109 -1.52 5.38 17.00
CA GLN A 109 -1.43 4.44 15.86
C GLN A 109 -1.54 5.17 14.52
N ALA A 110 -2.44 6.14 14.44
CA ALA A 110 -2.73 6.87 13.22
C ALA A 110 -1.52 7.69 12.75
N PHE A 111 -0.70 8.15 13.69
CA PHE A 111 0.58 8.81 13.42
C PHE A 111 1.79 7.87 13.51
N SER A 112 1.62 6.55 13.53
CA SER A 112 2.77 5.64 13.44
C SER A 112 3.52 5.83 12.12
N PRO A 113 4.86 5.63 12.08
CA PRO A 113 5.65 5.83 10.86
C PRO A 113 5.11 5.11 9.63
N THR A 114 4.72 3.84 9.78
CA THR A 114 4.15 3.05 8.68
C THR A 114 2.79 3.57 8.23
N LYS A 115 1.96 4.09 9.15
CA LYS A 115 0.66 4.68 8.79
C LYS A 115 0.84 5.99 8.03
N VAL A 116 1.70 6.87 8.54
CA VAL A 116 2.02 8.16 7.88
C VAL A 116 2.56 7.92 6.48
N TRP A 117 3.50 6.98 6.33
CA TRP A 117 4.04 6.58 5.02
C TRP A 117 2.97 6.07 4.07
N HIS A 118 2.08 5.22 4.56
CA HIS A 118 0.99 4.69 3.75
C HIS A 118 0.08 5.81 3.21
N GLN A 119 -0.27 6.76 4.08
CA GLN A 119 -1.20 7.82 3.74
C GLN A 119 -0.59 8.89 2.83
N LEU A 120 0.68 9.25 3.08
CA LEU A 120 1.32 10.40 2.43
C LEU A 120 2.25 10.02 1.27
N VAL A 121 2.65 8.75 1.16
CA VAL A 121 3.58 8.29 0.12
C VAL A 121 3.00 7.13 -0.68
N VAL A 122 2.48 6.09 -0.04
CA VAL A 122 1.95 4.93 -0.76
C VAL A 122 0.72 5.33 -1.58
N TYR A 123 -0.30 5.95 -0.98
CA TYR A 123 -1.46 6.36 -1.77
C TYR A 123 -1.11 7.30 -2.93
N PRO A 124 -0.50 8.47 -2.74
CA PRO A 124 -0.20 9.36 -3.86
C PRO A 124 0.88 8.84 -4.80
N GLY A 125 1.98 8.29 -4.29
CA GLY A 125 3.11 7.85 -5.12
C GLY A 125 2.83 6.52 -5.82
N PHE A 126 2.58 5.47 -5.04
CA PHE A 126 2.33 4.14 -5.59
C PHE A 126 0.96 4.05 -6.26
N GLY A 127 -0.07 4.69 -5.72
CA GLY A 127 -1.40 4.72 -6.36
C GLY A 127 -1.38 5.38 -7.74
N THR A 128 -0.65 6.49 -7.92
CA THR A 128 -0.46 7.10 -9.24
C THR A 128 0.38 6.21 -10.15
N LEU A 129 1.53 5.71 -9.67
CA LEU A 129 2.43 4.87 -10.47
C LEU A 129 1.74 3.58 -10.95
N ALA A 130 1.13 2.83 -10.04
CA ALA A 130 0.44 1.58 -10.35
C ALA A 130 -0.81 1.82 -11.21
N GLY A 131 -1.56 2.89 -10.94
CA GLY A 131 -2.70 3.28 -11.77
C GLY A 131 -2.28 3.58 -13.20
N PHE A 132 -1.24 4.40 -13.40
CA PHE A 132 -0.81 4.83 -14.72
C PHE A 132 -0.18 3.68 -15.50
N ALA A 133 0.73 2.93 -14.88
CA ALA A 133 1.37 1.75 -15.49
C ALA A 133 0.34 0.67 -15.82
N GLY A 134 -0.59 0.39 -14.92
CA GLY A 134 -1.65 -0.60 -15.12
C GLY A 134 -2.60 -0.20 -16.26
N THR A 135 -3.07 1.06 -16.28
CA THR A 135 -3.94 1.55 -17.35
C THR A 135 -3.21 1.59 -18.69
N ALA A 136 -1.96 2.05 -18.74
CA ALA A 136 -1.16 2.05 -19.96
C ALA A 136 -0.93 0.62 -20.50
N GLY A 137 -0.56 -0.33 -19.63
CA GLY A 137 -0.38 -1.73 -20.01
C GLY A 137 -1.66 -2.40 -20.50
N LEU A 138 -2.81 -2.12 -19.87
CA LEU A 138 -4.11 -2.60 -20.34
C LEU A 138 -4.53 -1.97 -21.67
N ALA A 139 -4.17 -0.71 -21.92
CA ALA A 139 -4.43 0.00 -23.17
C ALA A 139 -3.42 -0.33 -24.29
N ALA A 140 -2.30 -1.01 -23.98
CA ALA A 140 -1.29 -1.37 -24.96
C ALA A 140 -1.89 -2.26 -26.06
N PRO A 141 -1.49 -2.11 -27.34
CA PRO A 141 -1.92 -3.01 -28.40
C PRO A 141 -1.58 -4.47 -28.07
N VAL A 142 -2.48 -5.40 -28.38
CA VAL A 142 -2.23 -6.83 -28.17
C VAL A 142 -1.40 -7.36 -29.32
N ALA A 143 -0.13 -7.67 -29.07
CA ALA A 143 0.79 -8.24 -30.04
C ALA A 143 1.25 -9.65 -29.60
N GLY A 144 0.31 -10.61 -29.58
CA GLY A 144 0.59 -12.01 -29.27
C GLY A 144 0.30 -12.44 -27.83
N VAL A 145 0.58 -13.72 -27.54
CA VAL A 145 0.19 -14.39 -26.28
C VAL A 145 0.82 -13.74 -25.06
N GLY A 146 2.08 -13.30 -25.14
CA GLY A 146 2.75 -12.61 -24.02
C GLY A 146 2.03 -11.32 -23.60
N ALA A 147 1.52 -10.54 -24.56
CA ALA A 147 0.75 -9.33 -24.27
C ALA A 147 -0.59 -9.64 -23.59
N VAL A 148 -1.27 -10.72 -24.01
CA VAL A 148 -2.51 -11.18 -23.37
C VAL A 148 -2.23 -11.60 -21.93
N LEU A 149 -1.21 -12.44 -21.70
CA LEU A 149 -0.83 -12.89 -20.37
C LEU A 149 -0.46 -11.72 -19.46
N GLY A 150 0.31 -10.75 -19.97
CA GLY A 150 0.66 -9.55 -19.22
C GLY A 150 -0.57 -8.76 -18.74
N LYS A 151 -1.56 -8.57 -19.63
CA LYS A 151 -2.83 -7.91 -19.26
C LYS A 151 -3.64 -8.71 -18.24
N VAL A 152 -3.67 -10.04 -18.37
CA VAL A 152 -4.29 -10.93 -17.38
C VAL A 152 -3.63 -10.77 -16.02
N VAL A 153 -2.29 -10.72 -15.95
CA VAL A 153 -1.57 -10.52 -14.69
C VAL A 153 -1.87 -9.14 -14.09
N ILE A 154 -1.91 -8.08 -14.89
CA ILE A 154 -2.29 -6.74 -14.41
C ILE A 154 -3.71 -6.76 -13.80
N GLY A 155 -4.68 -7.29 -14.54
CA GLY A 155 -6.07 -7.37 -14.09
C GLY A 155 -6.24 -8.24 -12.84
N ALA A 156 -5.63 -9.43 -12.83
CA ALA A 156 -5.68 -10.34 -11.70
C ALA A 156 -5.00 -9.76 -10.45
N GLY A 157 -3.85 -9.09 -10.61
CA GLY A 157 -3.16 -8.41 -9.52
C GLY A 157 -4.01 -7.30 -8.89
N LEU A 158 -4.65 -6.48 -9.72
CA LEU A 158 -5.58 -5.44 -9.25
C LEU A 158 -6.78 -6.03 -8.51
N LEU A 159 -7.44 -7.04 -9.09
CA LEU A 159 -8.59 -7.69 -8.47
C LEU A 159 -8.23 -8.38 -7.15
N ALA A 160 -7.08 -9.06 -7.10
CA ALA A 160 -6.57 -9.67 -5.88
C ALA A 160 -6.31 -8.61 -4.79
N TRP A 161 -5.68 -7.50 -5.15
CA TRP A 161 -5.46 -6.39 -4.22
C TRP A 161 -6.76 -5.79 -3.68
N VAL A 162 -7.77 -5.57 -4.54
CA VAL A 162 -9.11 -5.12 -4.10
C VAL A 162 -9.73 -6.12 -3.15
N ALA A 163 -9.73 -7.41 -3.51
CA ALA A 163 -10.29 -8.47 -2.67
C ALA A 163 -9.61 -8.56 -1.30
N MET A 164 -8.29 -8.42 -1.25
CA MET A 164 -7.51 -8.41 0.00
C MET A 164 -7.81 -7.18 0.86
N ASN A 165 -7.98 -6.00 0.27
CA ASN A 165 -8.40 -4.80 1.01
C ASN A 165 -9.79 -4.99 1.61
N VAL A 166 -10.75 -5.53 0.86
CA VAL A 166 -12.10 -5.84 1.37
C VAL A 166 -12.01 -6.86 2.51
N TYR A 167 -11.23 -7.92 2.32
CA TYR A 167 -11.00 -8.92 3.36
C TYR A 167 -10.43 -8.31 4.65
N ASP A 168 -9.43 -7.44 4.53
CA ASP A 168 -8.78 -6.77 5.67
C ASP A 168 -9.71 -5.79 6.40
N ARG A 169 -10.73 -5.23 5.73
CA ARG A 169 -11.78 -4.43 6.39
C ARG A 169 -12.70 -5.28 7.26
N VAL A 170 -12.98 -6.51 6.83
CA VAL A 170 -13.82 -7.46 7.57
C VAL A 170 -13.03 -8.19 8.66
N HIS A 171 -11.72 -8.30 8.51
CA HIS A 171 -10.82 -8.97 9.46
C HIS A 171 -9.77 -7.97 9.97
N PRO A 172 -10.12 -7.10 10.93
CA PRO A 172 -9.19 -6.13 11.47
C PRO A 172 -7.91 -6.77 11.96
N ARG A 173 -6.78 -6.10 11.73
CA ARG A 173 -5.47 -6.52 12.21
C ARG A 173 -4.81 -5.34 12.89
N LEU A 174 -3.75 -5.59 13.65
CA LEU A 174 -3.01 -4.52 14.30
C LEU A 174 -2.54 -3.51 13.25
N GLY A 175 -1.79 -3.99 12.24
CA GLY A 175 -1.24 -3.23 11.12
C GLY A 175 -0.21 -2.15 11.49
N HIS A 176 -0.56 -1.32 12.48
CA HIS A 176 0.17 -0.15 12.92
C HIS A 176 0.18 -0.11 14.45
N PRO A 177 1.34 -0.35 15.08
CA PRO A 177 1.47 -0.20 16.53
C PRO A 177 1.43 1.28 16.93
N PRO A 178 0.99 1.61 18.16
CA PRO A 178 1.12 2.97 18.66
C PRO A 178 2.60 3.40 18.72
N TYR A 179 2.89 4.63 18.29
CA TYR A 179 4.26 5.16 18.25
C TYR A 179 4.41 6.40 19.13
N ASP A 180 5.52 6.47 19.87
CA ASP A 180 5.88 7.59 20.72
C ASP A 180 6.93 8.47 20.03
N TRP A 181 6.45 9.55 19.43
CA TRP A 181 7.29 10.53 18.73
C TRP A 181 8.22 11.32 19.64
N ARG A 182 7.91 11.44 20.94
CA ARG A 182 8.78 12.18 21.88
C ARG A 182 10.08 11.42 22.12
N HIS A 183 10.02 10.10 22.11
CA HIS A 183 11.17 9.22 22.36
C HIS A 183 11.63 8.44 21.12
N LEU A 184 11.01 8.71 19.96
CA LEU A 184 11.29 8.05 18.67
C LEU A 184 11.35 6.53 18.80
N ARG A 185 10.32 5.95 19.43
CA ARG A 185 10.22 4.50 19.65
C ARG A 185 8.77 4.03 19.69
N PRO A 186 8.52 2.73 19.54
CA PRO A 186 7.20 2.15 19.78
C PRO A 186 6.71 2.44 21.20
N ALA A 187 5.41 2.65 21.36
CA ALA A 187 4.83 2.74 22.70
C ALA A 187 4.98 1.40 23.44
N PRO A 188 5.34 1.41 24.73
CA PRO A 188 5.52 0.19 25.51
C PRO A 188 4.22 -0.60 25.62
N ARG A 189 4.36 -1.92 25.67
CA ARG A 189 3.26 -2.86 25.97
C ARG A 189 3.10 -3.02 27.49
N PRO A 190 1.93 -3.48 27.99
CA PRO A 190 0.72 -3.78 27.22
C PRO A 190 0.01 -2.52 26.73
N TRP A 191 -0.64 -2.61 25.56
CA TRP A 191 -1.45 -1.50 25.04
C TRP A 191 -2.89 -1.62 25.54
N PRO A 192 -3.54 -0.50 25.90
CA PRO A 192 -4.94 -0.51 26.26
C PRO A 192 -5.82 -0.87 25.03
N PRO A 193 -6.95 -1.55 25.20
CA PRO A 193 -7.89 -1.93 24.12
C PRO A 193 -8.71 -0.74 23.56
N ALA A 194 -8.06 0.42 23.38
CA ALA A 194 -8.68 1.70 23.09
C ALA A 194 -9.14 1.88 21.62
N SER A 195 -8.82 0.93 20.74
CA SER A 195 -9.23 0.93 19.33
C SER A 195 -9.58 -0.48 18.87
N THR A 196 -10.28 -0.59 17.74
CA THR A 196 -10.65 -1.90 17.14
C THR A 196 -9.42 -2.76 16.85
N THR A 197 -8.36 -2.16 16.32
CA THR A 197 -7.12 -2.87 15.97
C THR A 197 -6.32 -3.30 17.20
N LEU A 198 -6.34 -2.50 18.29
CA LEU A 198 -5.69 -2.89 19.55
C LEU A 198 -6.45 -4.00 20.28
N ARG A 199 -7.79 -3.98 20.28
CA ARG A 199 -8.61 -5.08 20.84
C ARG A 199 -8.26 -6.41 20.18
N THR A 200 -8.23 -6.40 18.85
CA THR A 200 -7.92 -7.60 18.07
C THR A 200 -6.50 -8.11 18.35
N ALA A 201 -5.53 -7.21 18.52
CA ALA A 201 -4.16 -7.59 18.86
C ALA A 201 -4.03 -8.24 20.25
N CYS A 202 -4.80 -7.77 21.23
CA CYS A 202 -4.83 -8.33 22.58
C CYS A 202 -5.47 -9.73 22.62
N GLU A 203 -6.50 -9.98 21.81
CA GLU A 203 -7.16 -11.30 21.71
C GLU A 203 -6.23 -12.40 21.16
N VAL A 204 -5.26 -12.01 20.31
CA VAL A 204 -4.32 -12.94 19.66
C VAL A 204 -3.07 -13.22 20.51
N SER A 205 -2.84 -12.49 21.62
CA SER A 205 -1.69 -12.67 22.53
C SER A 205 -2.11 -13.33 23.86
N PRO A 206 -2.32 -14.66 23.92
CA PRO A 206 -2.74 -15.34 25.15
C PRO A 206 -1.69 -15.30 26.28
N THR A 207 -0.46 -14.88 26.00
CA THR A 207 0.62 -14.72 26.98
C THR A 207 0.56 -13.42 27.79
N ASP A 208 -0.30 -12.47 27.41
CA ASP A 208 -0.44 -11.16 28.10
C ASP A 208 -1.67 -11.09 29.04
N ARG A 209 -2.38 -12.19 29.28
CA ARG A 209 -3.38 -12.21 30.36
C ARG A 209 -2.63 -12.09 31.70
N PRO A 210 -3.04 -11.17 32.59
CA PRO A 210 -2.64 -11.27 33.99
C PRO A 210 -2.95 -12.70 34.44
N ARG A 211 -1.97 -13.41 35.00
CA ARG A 211 -2.30 -14.61 35.77
C ARG A 211 -3.20 -14.11 36.89
N ASP A 212 -4.47 -14.45 36.85
CA ASP A 212 -5.36 -14.26 37.97
C ASP A 212 -4.68 -14.93 39.17
N ALA A 213 -4.27 -14.09 40.13
CA ALA A 213 -3.70 -14.55 41.38
C ALA A 213 -4.84 -15.18 42.18
N GLY A 214 -4.97 -16.50 42.05
CA GLY A 214 -5.70 -17.34 42.99
C GLY A 214 -4.88 -17.59 44.25
#